data_AF-A0A1D6GWW6-F1
#
_entry.id   AF-A0A1D6GWW6-F1
#
_cell.length_a   1.000
_cell.length_b   1.000
_cell.length_c   1.000
_cell.angle_alpha   90.00
_cell.angle_beta   90.00
_cell.angle_gamma   90.00
#
_symmetry.space_group_name_H-M   'P 1'
#
loop_
_entity.id
_entity.type
_entity.pdbx_description
1 polymer ?
#
loop_
_entity_poly.entity_id
_entity_poly.type
_entity_poly.pdbx_seq_one_letter_code
_entity_poly.pdbx_strand_id
1 'polypeptide(L)'
;MAQEPLLEPMLLYTILTPYYKEDVLFSLQNLEERNEDGVSILFYLQKIYPDEWKNFLERVGCKNEEVLREDEQLEEKLCLWVSYRGQTLTRTVRGMMYYRKALELQAFLDMANNDGISNSSLCCGSKLLS
;
A
#
# COMPACT_ATOMS: atom_id res chain seq x y z
N MET A 1 -39.64 9.88 15.65
CA MET A 1 -38.25 9.81 15.16
C MET A 1 -37.69 8.50 15.66
N ALA A 2 -37.20 7.64 14.77
CA ALA A 2 -36.61 6.36 15.17
C ALA A 2 -35.28 6.63 15.87
N GLN A 3 -35.10 6.06 17.06
CA GLN A 3 -33.86 6.10 17.81
C GLN A 3 -32.89 5.09 17.18
N GLU A 4 -31.69 5.54 16.84
CA GLU A 4 -30.64 4.66 16.36
C GLU A 4 -30.25 3.68 17.48
N PRO A 5 -30.16 2.36 17.20
CA PRO A 5 -29.81 1.38 18.21
C PRO A 5 -28.37 1.63 18.70
N LEU A 6 -28.14 1.47 20.01
CA LEU A 6 -26.82 1.54 20.61
C LEU A 6 -25.96 0.42 20.00
N LEU A 7 -25.02 0.80 19.14
CA LEU A 7 -24.06 -0.13 18.54
C LEU A 7 -23.09 -0.61 19.62
N GLU A 8 -22.93 -1.92 19.74
CA GLU A 8 -21.84 -2.48 20.56
C GLU A 8 -20.48 -2.02 19.99
N PRO A 9 -19.47 -1.79 20.84
CA PRO A 9 -18.15 -1.36 20.40
C PRO A 9 -17.59 -2.33 19.36
N MET A 10 -17.21 -1.79 18.19
CA MET A 10 -16.68 -2.60 17.10
C MET A 10 -15.35 -3.23 17.51
N LEU A 11 -15.27 -4.57 17.46
CA LEU A 11 -13.99 -5.26 17.67
C LEU A 11 -13.08 -5.00 16.47
N LEU A 12 -12.00 -4.24 16.67
CA LEU A 12 -10.96 -4.07 15.65
C LEU A 12 -10.14 -5.35 15.52
N TYR A 13 -10.19 -5.97 14.34
CA TYR A 13 -9.28 -7.03 13.96
C TYR A 13 -8.12 -6.43 13.16
N THR A 14 -7.00 -6.17 13.82
CA THR A 14 -5.74 -5.85 13.13
C THR A 14 -5.05 -7.14 12.71
N ILE A 15 -4.83 -7.31 11.41
CA ILE A 15 -4.07 -8.43 10.88
C ILE A 15 -2.58 -8.09 10.98
N LEU A 16 -1.87 -8.82 11.83
CA LEU A 16 -0.41 -8.83 11.85
C LEU A 16 0.06 -9.74 10.70
N THR A 17 0.61 -9.17 9.63
CA THR A 17 1.45 -9.95 8.71
C THR A 17 2.70 -10.38 9.48
N PRO A 18 2.97 -11.69 9.64
CA PRO A 18 4.19 -12.15 10.30
C PRO A 18 5.40 -11.59 9.55
N TYR A 19 6.31 -10.95 10.27
CA TYR A 19 7.54 -10.41 9.71
C TYR A 19 8.48 -11.57 9.33
N TYR A 20 8.39 -12.05 8.09
CA TYR A 20 9.41 -12.88 7.49
C TYR A 20 10.52 -12.00 6.90
N LYS A 21 11.74 -12.54 6.75
CA LYS A 21 12.90 -11.83 6.16
C LYS A 21 12.76 -11.55 4.65
N GLU A 22 11.54 -11.61 4.12
CA GLU A 22 11.25 -11.44 2.70
C GLU A 22 11.11 -9.94 2.38
N ASP A 23 11.66 -9.52 1.24
CA ASP A 23 11.55 -8.14 0.81
C ASP A 23 10.14 -7.83 0.32
N VAL A 24 9.60 -6.70 0.77
CA VAL A 24 8.25 -6.25 0.38
C VAL A 24 8.22 -5.85 -1.08
N LEU A 25 9.31 -5.33 -1.64
CA LEU A 25 9.42 -4.93 -3.03
C LEU A 25 10.58 -5.70 -3.66
N PHE A 26 10.43 -6.05 -4.94
CA PHE A 26 11.59 -6.48 -5.72
C PHE A 26 12.54 -5.30 -5.92
N SER A 27 13.82 -5.54 -5.69
CA SER A 27 14.89 -4.63 -6.13
C SER A 27 15.18 -4.82 -7.61
N LEU A 28 15.85 -3.84 -8.24
CA LEU A 28 16.28 -3.96 -9.64
C LEU A 28 17.12 -5.22 -9.88
N GLN A 29 17.95 -5.63 -8.91
CA GLN A 29 18.74 -6.85 -9.00
C GLN A 29 17.86 -8.10 -9.08
N ASN A 30 16.78 -8.17 -8.29
CA ASN A 30 15.82 -9.27 -8.35
C ASN A 30 15.08 -9.33 -9.69
N LEU A 31 14.91 -8.20 -10.38
CA LEU A 31 14.24 -8.14 -11.69
C LEU A 31 15.07 -8.82 -12.79
N GLU A 32 16.39 -8.84 -12.64
CA GLU A 32 17.36 -9.37 -13.61
C GLU A 32 17.82 -10.79 -13.28
N GLU A 33 17.66 -11.20 -12.02
CA GLU A 33 17.95 -12.54 -11.58
C GLU A 33 17.20 -13.55 -12.44
N ARG A 34 17.95 -14.51 -12.98
CA ARG A 34 17.44 -15.51 -13.89
C ARG A 34 17.19 -16.80 -13.12
N ASN A 35 16.03 -17.39 -13.36
CA ASN A 35 15.70 -18.72 -12.86
C ASN A 35 16.52 -19.81 -13.59
N GLU A 36 16.32 -21.07 -13.21
CA GLU A 36 17.00 -22.24 -13.80
C GLU A 36 16.87 -22.30 -15.34
N ASP A 37 15.76 -21.80 -15.89
CA ASP A 37 15.48 -21.73 -17.33
C ASP A 37 16.08 -20.48 -18.02
N GLY A 38 16.83 -19.64 -17.29
CA GLY A 38 17.39 -18.40 -17.82
C GLY A 38 16.39 -17.25 -17.95
N VAL A 39 15.17 -17.39 -17.41
CA VAL A 39 14.09 -16.40 -17.50
C VAL A 39 14.08 -15.51 -16.25
N SER A 40 14.05 -14.19 -16.45
CA SER A 40 13.89 -13.23 -15.36
C SER A 40 12.41 -12.90 -15.08
N ILE A 41 12.11 -12.45 -13.86
CA ILE A 41 10.74 -12.11 -13.45
C ILE A 41 10.15 -10.97 -14.30
N LEU A 42 10.97 -9.96 -14.65
CA LEU A 42 10.52 -8.86 -15.50
C LEU A 42 10.11 -9.37 -16.88
N PHE A 43 10.96 -10.18 -17.51
CA PHE A 43 10.66 -10.76 -18.82
C PHE A 43 9.39 -11.62 -18.77
N TYR A 44 9.25 -12.44 -17.74
CA TYR A 44 8.07 -13.28 -17.54
C TYR A 44 6.79 -12.44 -17.46
N LEU A 45 6.78 -11.39 -16.62
CA LEU A 45 5.62 -10.52 -16.44
C LEU A 45 5.25 -9.73 -17.70
N GLN A 46 6.25 -9.24 -18.45
CA GLN A 46 6.01 -8.60 -19.75
C GLN A 46 5.34 -9.55 -20.74
N LYS A 47 5.68 -10.84 -20.71
CA LYS A 47 5.09 -11.85 -21.60
C LYS A 47 3.64 -12.17 -21.25
N ILE A 48 3.30 -12.27 -19.96
CA ILE A 48 1.95 -12.63 -19.56
C ILE A 48 1.00 -11.42 -19.46
N TYR A 49 1.52 -10.20 -19.33
CA TYR A 49 0.75 -8.95 -19.27
C TYR A 49 1.22 -7.90 -20.30
N PRO A 50 1.20 -8.20 -21.61
CA PRO A 50 1.73 -7.30 -22.64
C PRO A 50 0.98 -5.96 -22.71
N ASP A 51 -0.34 -5.98 -22.56
CA ASP A 51 -1.17 -4.76 -22.59
C ASP A 51 -0.92 -3.88 -21.37
N GLU A 52 -0.79 -4.47 -20.19
CA GLU A 52 -0.52 -3.73 -18.96
C GLU A 52 0.88 -3.13 -18.95
N TRP A 53 1.85 -3.83 -19.56
CA TRP A 53 3.20 -3.31 -19.77
C TRP A 53 3.17 -2.10 -20.70
N LYS A 54 2.44 -2.19 -21.83
CA LYS A 54 2.25 -1.04 -22.73
C LYS A 54 1.61 0.15 -22.03
N ASN A 55 0.54 -0.07 -21.25
CA ASN A 55 -0.13 0.98 -20.49
C ASN A 55 0.80 1.59 -19.42
N PHE A 56 1.67 0.78 -18.81
CA PHE A 56 2.67 1.27 -17.87
C PHE A 56 3.67 2.19 -18.56
N LEU A 57 4.26 1.75 -19.69
CA LEU A 57 5.20 2.53 -20.49
C LEU A 57 4.60 3.87 -20.95
N GLU A 58 3.35 3.86 -21.41
CA GLU A 58 2.61 5.07 -21.78
C GLU A 58 2.45 6.03 -20.58
N ARG A 59 2.08 5.50 -19.41
CA ARG A 59 1.89 6.32 -18.20
C ARG A 59 3.18 6.96 -17.69
N VAL A 60 4.31 6.27 -17.82
CA VAL A 60 5.61 6.80 -17.40
C VAL A 60 6.28 7.67 -18.48
N GLY A 61 5.74 7.67 -19.71
CA GLY A 61 6.26 8.46 -20.82
C GLY A 61 7.50 7.87 -21.49
N CYS A 62 7.78 6.58 -21.28
CA CYS A 62 8.98 5.91 -21.79
C CYS A 62 8.64 4.98 -22.95
N LYS A 63 9.43 5.04 -24.01
CA LYS A 63 9.29 4.13 -25.16
C LYS A 63 10.20 2.90 -25.07
N ASN A 64 11.28 3.00 -24.29
CA ASN A 64 12.31 1.99 -24.14
C ASN A 64 12.48 1.61 -22.67
N GLU A 65 12.76 0.33 -22.43
CA GLU A 65 13.01 -0.21 -21.09
C GLU A 65 14.32 0.29 -20.48
N GLU A 66 15.37 0.48 -21.30
CA GLU A 66 16.69 0.97 -20.82
C GLU A 66 16.58 2.31 -20.09
N VAL A 67 15.72 3.22 -20.58
CA VAL A 67 15.48 4.54 -19.98
C VAL A 67 14.86 4.42 -18.58
N LEU A 68 14.12 3.34 -18.31
CA LEU A 68 13.54 3.10 -16.99
C LEU A 68 14.60 2.83 -15.91
N ARG A 69 15.82 2.44 -16.32
CA ARG A 69 16.92 2.05 -15.43
C ARG A 69 17.92 3.18 -15.20
N GLU A 70 17.86 4.23 -16.02
CA GLU A 70 18.78 5.37 -15.95
C GLU A 70 18.30 6.45 -14.95
N ASP A 71 17.00 6.52 -14.69
CA ASP A 71 16.37 7.49 -13.79
C ASP A 71 15.81 6.78 -12.55
N GLU A 72 16.22 7.22 -11.36
CA GLU A 72 15.84 6.62 -10.08
C GLU A 72 14.31 6.58 -9.87
N GLN A 73 13.58 7.61 -10.32
CA GLN A 73 12.13 7.68 -10.17
C GLN A 73 11.41 6.74 -11.13
N LEU A 74 11.97 6.51 -12.32
CA LEU A 74 11.45 5.53 -13.27
C LEU A 74 11.77 4.10 -12.83
N GLU A 75 12.95 3.89 -12.26
CA GLU A 75 13.37 2.60 -11.69
C GLU A 75 12.42 2.19 -10.57
N GLU A 76 12.13 3.10 -9.63
CA GLU A 76 11.19 2.84 -8.55
C GLU A 76 9.80 2.46 -9.10
N LYS A 77 9.32 3.17 -10.12
CA LYS A 77 8.03 2.85 -10.78
C LYS A 77 8.05 1.47 -11.44
N LEU A 78 9.18 1.07 -12.03
CA LEU A 78 9.36 -0.26 -12.62
C LEU A 78 9.31 -1.34 -11.53
N CYS A 79 10.10 -1.18 -10.46
CA CYS A 79 10.13 -2.08 -9.31
C CYS A 79 8.74 -2.22 -8.68
N LEU A 80 7.99 -1.13 -8.52
CA LEU A 80 6.61 -1.15 -8.04
C LEU A 80 5.68 -1.90 -9.00
N TRP A 81 5.77 -1.67 -10.31
CA TRP A 81 4.92 -2.33 -11.30
C TRP A 81 5.10 -3.86 -11.27
N VAL A 82 6.35 -4.32 -11.20
CA VAL A 82 6.73 -5.73 -11.07
C VAL A 82 6.24 -6.28 -9.73
N SER A 83 6.55 -5.60 -8.61
CA SER A 83 6.18 -6.06 -7.26
C SER A 83 4.68 -6.23 -7.10
N TYR A 84 3.87 -5.31 -7.64
CA TYR A 84 2.41 -5.44 -7.59
C TYR A 84 1.85 -6.64 -8.36
N ARG A 85 2.60 -7.22 -9.30
CA ARG A 85 2.21 -8.38 -10.10
C ARG A 85 2.82 -9.69 -9.61
N GLY A 86 4.07 -9.65 -9.13
CA GLY A 86 4.84 -10.84 -8.78
C GLY A 86 5.02 -11.08 -7.28
N GLN A 87 4.83 -10.06 -6.42
CA GLN A 87 5.13 -10.19 -4.99
C GLN A 87 3.87 -10.10 -4.12
N THR A 88 3.60 -11.20 -3.40
CA THR A 88 2.38 -11.34 -2.58
C THR A 88 2.41 -10.39 -1.40
N LEU A 89 3.55 -10.27 -0.71
CA LEU A 89 3.67 -9.41 0.47
C LEU A 89 3.39 -7.94 0.11
N THR A 90 3.85 -7.44 -1.05
CA THR A 90 3.55 -6.08 -1.50
C THR A 90 2.05 -5.82 -1.55
N ARG A 91 1.28 -6.78 -2.09
CA ARG A 91 -0.17 -6.65 -2.26
C ARG A 91 -0.88 -6.63 -0.91
N THR A 92 -0.42 -7.45 0.03
CA THR A 92 -0.94 -7.47 1.41
C THR A 92 -0.65 -6.17 2.14
N VAL A 93 0.61 -5.71 2.15
CA VAL A 93 1.01 -4.45 2.79
C VAL A 93 0.25 -3.27 2.17
N ARG A 94 0.15 -3.21 0.84
CA ARG A 94 -0.62 -2.16 0.16
C ARG A 94 -2.11 -2.20 0.51
N GLY A 95 -2.69 -3.39 0.60
CA GLY A 95 -4.05 -3.60 1.10
C GLY A 95 -4.24 -3.00 2.49
N MET A 96 -3.31 -3.27 3.40
CA MET A 96 -3.33 -2.74 4.76
C MET A 96 -3.18 -1.22 4.81
N MET A 97 -2.34 -0.64 3.95
CA MET A 97 -2.14 0.82 3.88
C MET A 97 -3.43 1.58 3.52
N TYR A 98 -4.37 0.96 2.82
CA TYR A 98 -5.68 1.58 2.54
C TYR A 98 -6.53 1.81 3.80
N TYR A 99 -6.28 1.07 4.89
CA TYR A 99 -7.03 1.24 6.13
C TYR A 99 -6.63 2.46 6.94
N ARG A 100 -5.54 3.18 6.58
CA ARG A 100 -5.08 4.35 7.34
C ARG A 100 -6.21 5.34 7.65
N LYS A 101 -6.95 5.77 6.63
CA LYS A 101 -8.05 6.74 6.80
C LYS A 101 -9.20 6.19 7.64
N ALA A 102 -9.51 4.90 7.49
CA ALA A 102 -10.55 4.25 8.28
C ALA A 102 -10.14 4.17 9.76
N LEU A 103 -8.88 3.85 10.04
CA LEU A 103 -8.32 3.81 11.39
C LEU A 103 -8.25 5.21 12.03
N GLU A 104 -7.88 6.24 11.27
CA GLU A 104 -7.90 7.63 11.72
C GLU A 104 -9.33 8.06 12.12
N LEU A 105 -10.33 7.73 11.30
CA LEU A 105 -11.75 7.99 11.60
C LEU A 105 -12.24 7.21 12.83
N GLN A 106 -11.90 5.93 12.90
CA GLN A 106 -12.28 5.07 14.02
C GLN A 106 -11.73 5.62 15.35
N ALA A 107 -10.45 5.98 15.38
CA ALA A 107 -9.84 6.59 16.56
C ALA A 107 -10.51 7.91 16.95
N PHE A 108 -10.90 8.74 15.96
CA PHE A 108 -11.64 9.98 16.22
C PHE A 108 -12.99 9.71 16.90
N LEU A 109 -13.76 8.73 16.42
CA LEU A 109 -15.05 8.37 16.99
C LEU A 109 -14.92 7.74 18.39
N ASP A 110 -13.90 6.90 18.61
CA ASP A 110 -13.65 6.26 19.89
C ASP A 110 -13.24 7.28 20.98
N MET A 111 -12.51 8.34 20.62
CA MET A 111 -12.22 9.46 21.52
C MET A 111 -13.48 10.26 21.86
N ALA A 112 -14.30 10.60 20.85
CA ALA A 112 -15.54 11.35 21.07
C ALA A 112 -16.56 10.59 21.95
N ASN A 113 -16.60 9.27 21.87
CA ASN A 113 -17.50 8.44 22.68
C ASN A 113 -17.02 8.34 24.15
N ASN A 114 -15.71 8.34 24.39
CA ASN A 114 -15.15 8.34 25.75
C ASN A 114 -15.29 9.71 26.47
N ASP A 115 -15.31 10.81 25.72
CA ASP A 115 -15.56 12.15 26.27
C ASP A 115 -17.00 12.33 26.79
N GLY A 116 -17.93 11.46 26.38
CA GLY A 116 -19.28 11.37 26.95
C GLY A 116 -19.36 10.67 28.31
N ILE A 117 -18.28 9.99 28.74
CA ILE A 117 -18.22 9.21 29.99
C ILE A 117 -17.29 9.87 31.03
N SER A 118 -16.42 10.79 30.62
CA SER A 118 -15.54 11.58 31.49
C SER A 118 -15.88 13.07 31.43
N ASN A 119 -16.90 13.45 32.21
CA ASN A 119 -17.23 14.77 32.75
C ASN A 119 -16.45 15.99 32.23
N SER A 120 -17.21 17.00 31.79
CA SER A 120 -16.96 18.43 32.00
C SER A 120 -15.50 18.88 32.02
N SER A 121 -15.15 19.64 31.00
CA SER A 121 -14.03 20.59 30.91
C SER A 121 -12.68 20.05 30.42
N LEU A 122 -12.24 20.74 29.37
CA LEU A 122 -10.87 20.96 28.90
C LEU A 122 -10.26 19.98 27.90
N CYS A 123 -9.93 20.59 26.76
CA CYS A 123 -8.84 20.27 25.82
C CYS A 123 -9.10 19.07 24.90
N CYS A 124 -9.24 19.25 23.59
CA CYS A 124 -8.15 19.81 22.79
C CYS A 124 -8.67 20.36 21.45
N GLY A 125 -8.78 21.67 21.37
CA GLY A 125 -9.12 22.40 20.15
C GLY A 125 -8.33 23.69 20.07
N SER A 126 -7.00 23.61 20.11
CA SER A 126 -6.11 24.73 19.75
C SER A 126 -4.65 24.27 19.76
N LYS A 127 -4.14 23.86 18.60
CA LYS A 127 -2.80 24.16 18.05
C LYS A 127 -2.49 23.18 16.92
N LEU A 128 -2.83 23.58 15.70
CA LEU A 128 -2.13 23.18 14.48
C LEU A 128 -2.56 24.15 13.38
N LEU A 129 -2.10 25.39 13.53
CA LEU A 129 -1.99 26.43 12.50
C LEU A 129 -1.15 27.58 13.09
N SER A 130 0.18 27.40 13.04
CA SER A 130 1.17 28.45 12.84
C SER A 130 2.43 27.82 12.27
#